data_AF-A0AAN1XUX4-F1
#
_entry.id   AF-A0AAN1XUX4-F1
#
_cell.length_a   1.000
_cell.length_b   1.000
_cell.length_c   1.000
_cell.angle_alpha   90.00
_cell.angle_beta   90.00
_cell.angle_gamma   90.00
#
_symmetry.space_group_name_H-M   'P 1'
#
loop_
_entity.id
_entity.type
_entity.pdbx_description
1 polymer ?
#
loop_
_entity_poly.entity_id
_entity_poly.type
_entity_poly.pdbx_seq_one_letter_code
_entity_poly.pdbx_strand_id
1 'polypeptide(L)'
;MRTFAGDDAWHGFERDLRAGRITLREALEREAALVRLSRTEALAFLERHAPVDPTFAPFVRRAHAHGASVSVVSSGLRQIIGPALERASVDVPVFANDVVFDADGWKLTFLDDSANGHDKAARVRDARDAGLQTVYIGDGISDFDAALAADVRFAKAGRALERYCRDQGVAMTPFATFAEIDVVPAER
;
A
#
# COMPACT_ATOMS: atom_id res chain seq x y z
N MET A 1 -13.31 -1.34 3.02
CA MET A 1 -13.99 -2.46 2.35
C MET A 1 -14.59 -3.41 3.37
N ARG A 2 -13.82 -4.08 4.24
CA ARG A 2 -14.32 -4.99 5.31
C ARG A 2 -15.63 -4.57 5.99
N THR A 3 -15.68 -3.37 6.59
CA THR A 3 -16.87 -2.87 7.32
C THR A 3 -18.16 -2.87 6.48
N PHE A 4 -18.04 -2.69 5.16
CA PHE A 4 -19.18 -2.56 4.25
C PHE A 4 -19.45 -3.83 3.44
N ALA A 5 -18.41 -4.63 3.16
CA ALA A 5 -18.56 -5.97 2.61
C ALA A 5 -19.22 -6.94 3.61
N GLY A 6 -19.09 -6.66 4.91
CA GLY A 6 -19.51 -7.55 5.98
C GLY A 6 -18.41 -8.56 6.33
N ASP A 7 -18.31 -8.89 7.60
CA ASP A 7 -17.22 -9.73 8.11
C ASP A 7 -17.20 -11.13 7.47
N ASP A 8 -18.36 -11.74 7.23
CA ASP A 8 -18.44 -13.08 6.61
C ASP A 8 -17.93 -13.09 5.16
N ALA A 9 -18.34 -12.12 4.35
CA ALA A 9 -17.89 -12.00 2.96
C ALA A 9 -16.39 -11.70 2.91
N TRP A 10 -15.93 -10.73 3.71
CA TRP A 10 -14.52 -10.39 3.83
C TRP A 10 -13.66 -11.59 4.25
N HIS A 11 -14.07 -12.32 5.29
CA HIS A 11 -13.36 -13.52 5.74
C HIS A 11 -13.42 -14.65 4.70
N GLY A 12 -14.48 -14.73 3.90
CA GLY A 12 -14.56 -15.61 2.73
C GLY A 12 -13.47 -15.31 1.72
N PHE A 13 -13.40 -14.07 1.24
CA PHE A 13 -12.43 -13.65 0.24
C PHE A 13 -10.98 -13.75 0.74
N GLU A 14 -10.70 -13.35 1.97
CA GLU A 14 -9.38 -13.51 2.60
C GLU A 14 -8.94 -14.99 2.65
N ARG A 15 -9.86 -15.91 2.96
CA ARG A 15 -9.58 -17.34 3.04
C ARG A 15 -9.33 -17.94 1.66
N ASP A 16 -10.02 -17.45 0.63
CA ASP A 16 -9.81 -17.86 -0.76
C ASP A 16 -8.49 -17.32 -1.31
N LEU A 17 -8.18 -16.06 -1.03
CA LEU A 17 -6.92 -15.40 -1.42
C LEU A 17 -5.73 -16.14 -0.82
N ARG A 18 -5.75 -16.42 0.49
CA ARG A 18 -4.67 -17.16 1.17
C ARG A 18 -4.50 -18.59 0.67
N ALA A 19 -5.58 -19.20 0.20
CA ALA A 19 -5.53 -20.54 -0.37
C ALA A 19 -5.18 -20.55 -1.87
N GLY A 20 -4.95 -19.38 -2.49
CA GLY A 20 -4.67 -19.25 -3.92
C GLY A 20 -5.87 -19.59 -4.81
N ARG A 21 -7.10 -19.59 -4.28
CA ARG A 21 -8.33 -19.85 -5.05
C ARG A 21 -8.81 -18.64 -5.85
N ILE A 22 -8.46 -17.45 -5.38
CA ILE A 22 -8.70 -16.18 -6.08
C ILE A 22 -7.43 -15.33 -5.99
N THR A 23 -7.30 -14.43 -6.93
CA THR A 23 -6.28 -13.39 -6.97
C THR A 23 -6.66 -12.21 -6.08
N LEU A 24 -5.70 -11.35 -5.71
CA LEU A 24 -5.99 -10.13 -4.95
C LEU A 24 -6.85 -9.16 -5.77
N ARG A 25 -6.68 -9.10 -7.10
CA ARG A 25 -7.58 -8.37 -8.00
C ARG A 25 -9.03 -8.80 -7.81
N GLU A 26 -9.31 -10.09 -7.92
CA GLU A 26 -10.67 -10.61 -7.78
C GLU A 26 -11.26 -10.35 -6.38
N ALA A 27 -10.43 -10.45 -5.34
CA ALA A 27 -10.85 -10.12 -3.97
C ALA A 27 -11.27 -8.64 -3.88
N LEU A 28 -10.43 -7.72 -4.37
CA LEU A 28 -10.70 -6.28 -4.36
C LEU A 28 -11.94 -5.92 -5.18
N GLU A 29 -12.15 -6.55 -6.35
CA GLU A 29 -13.36 -6.36 -7.17
C GLU A 29 -14.62 -6.76 -6.41
N ARG A 30 -14.63 -7.97 -5.83
CA ARG A 30 -15.79 -8.49 -5.09
C ARG A 30 -16.09 -7.67 -3.86
N GLU A 31 -15.06 -7.24 -3.14
CA GLU A 31 -15.21 -6.41 -1.95
C GLU A 31 -15.74 -5.02 -2.27
N ALA A 32 -15.24 -4.38 -3.32
CA ALA A 32 -15.68 -3.05 -3.73
C ALA A 32 -17.12 -3.06 -4.25
N ALA A 33 -17.53 -4.10 -4.97
CA ALA A 33 -18.90 -4.26 -5.46
C ALA A 33 -19.95 -4.28 -4.32
N LEU A 34 -19.53 -4.57 -3.08
CA LEU A 34 -20.39 -4.54 -1.89
C LEU A 34 -20.45 -3.16 -1.22
N VAL A 35 -19.58 -2.23 -1.59
CA VAL A 35 -19.51 -0.88 -1.01
C VAL A 35 -20.43 0.07 -1.78
N ARG A 36 -21.40 0.67 -1.09
CA ARG A 36 -22.38 1.60 -1.67
C ARG A 36 -22.18 3.06 -1.25
N LEU A 37 -21.07 3.37 -0.61
CA LEU A 37 -20.79 4.73 -0.14
C LEU A 37 -20.54 5.66 -1.34
N SER A 38 -21.08 6.87 -1.28
CA SER A 38 -20.59 7.97 -2.12
C SER A 38 -19.14 8.32 -1.78
N ARG A 39 -18.47 9.06 -2.68
CA ARG A 39 -17.11 9.56 -2.42
C ARG A 39 -17.03 10.33 -1.11
N THR A 40 -17.98 11.21 -0.85
CA THR A 40 -18.00 12.05 0.36
C THR A 40 -18.11 11.20 1.63
N GLU A 41 -19.01 10.22 1.64
CA GLU A 41 -19.18 9.33 2.79
C GLU A 41 -17.94 8.45 3.02
N ALA A 42 -17.32 7.98 1.94
CA ALA A 42 -16.09 7.18 1.99
C ALA A 42 -14.93 7.97 2.61
N LEU A 43 -14.73 9.22 2.18
CA LEU A 43 -13.68 10.08 2.70
C LEU A 43 -13.91 10.41 4.19
N ALA A 44 -15.15 10.74 4.56
CA ALA A 44 -15.51 11.02 5.95
C ALA A 44 -15.34 9.78 6.85
N PHE A 45 -15.66 8.58 6.34
CA PHE A 45 -15.42 7.34 7.07
C PHE A 45 -13.92 7.10 7.28
N LEU A 46 -13.10 7.23 6.24
CA LEU A 46 -11.67 6.95 6.32
C LEU A 46 -10.92 7.95 7.19
N GLU A 47 -11.34 9.22 7.19
CA GLU A 47 -10.81 10.21 8.13
C GLU A 47 -10.89 9.76 9.59
N ARG A 48 -11.99 9.11 9.98
CA ARG A 48 -12.21 8.65 11.36
C ARG A 48 -11.54 7.32 11.67
N HIS A 49 -11.38 6.44 10.67
CA HIS A 49 -11.03 5.04 10.90
C HIS A 49 -9.67 4.62 10.34
N ALA A 50 -9.07 5.41 9.46
CA ALA A 50 -7.78 5.13 8.83
C ALA A 50 -6.95 6.42 8.68
N PRO A 51 -6.58 7.09 9.80
CA PRO A 51 -5.73 8.27 9.72
C PRO A 51 -4.35 7.91 9.17
N VAL A 52 -3.76 8.84 8.42
CA VAL A 52 -2.36 8.76 8.01
C VAL A 52 -1.49 8.80 9.27
N ASP A 53 -0.45 7.95 9.31
CA ASP A 53 0.51 7.95 10.41
C ASP A 53 1.11 9.36 10.57
N PRO A 54 0.99 10.01 11.74
CA PRO A 54 1.41 11.39 11.93
C PRO A 54 2.93 11.60 11.75
N THR A 55 3.71 10.51 11.82
CA THR A 55 5.16 10.54 11.59
C THR A 55 5.53 10.45 10.11
N PHE A 56 4.58 10.17 9.21
CA PHE A 56 4.83 10.03 7.77
C PHE A 56 5.23 11.35 7.11
N ALA A 57 4.51 12.45 7.38
CA ALA A 57 4.87 13.75 6.79
C ALA A 57 6.26 14.24 7.23
N PRO A 58 6.65 14.17 8.52
CA PRO A 58 8.03 14.39 8.94
C PRO A 58 9.05 13.49 8.22
N PHE A 59 8.74 12.21 8.05
CA PHE A 59 9.62 11.27 7.34
C PHE A 59 9.84 11.66 5.88
N VAL A 60 8.77 12.00 5.14
CA VAL A 60 8.87 12.44 3.73
C VAL A 60 9.77 13.66 3.62
N ARG A 61 9.60 14.65 4.52
CA ARG A 61 10.47 15.84 4.56
C ARG A 61 11.94 15.49 4.81
N ARG A 62 12.22 14.59 5.76
CA ARG A 62 13.60 14.13 6.02
C ARG A 62 14.18 13.42 4.81
N ALA A 63 13.43 12.49 4.20
CA ALA A 63 13.86 11.74 3.02
C ALA A 63 14.21 12.68 1.86
N HIS A 64 13.35 13.67 1.57
CA HIS A 64 13.61 14.69 0.56
C HIS A 64 14.84 15.55 0.89
N ALA A 65 15.04 15.93 2.16
CA ALA A 65 16.22 16.68 2.60
C ALA A 65 17.54 15.88 2.39
N HIS A 66 17.46 14.56 2.39
CA HIS A 66 18.58 13.66 2.06
C HIS A 66 18.68 13.32 0.56
N GLY A 67 17.87 13.96 -0.30
CA GLY A 67 17.91 13.77 -1.75
C GLY A 67 17.18 12.52 -2.25
N ALA A 68 16.45 11.81 -1.39
CA ALA A 68 15.64 10.68 -1.82
C ALA A 68 14.33 11.17 -2.46
N SER A 69 13.86 10.47 -3.49
CA SER A 69 12.50 10.64 -4.02
C SER A 69 11.54 9.67 -3.31
N VAL A 70 10.44 10.18 -2.76
CA VAL A 70 9.41 9.34 -2.13
C VAL A 70 8.19 9.23 -3.03
N SER A 71 7.62 8.03 -3.12
CA SER A 71 6.33 7.79 -3.78
C SER A 71 5.50 6.76 -3.00
N VAL A 72 4.18 6.82 -3.13
CA VAL A 72 3.25 5.85 -2.54
C VAL A 72 2.79 4.89 -3.63
N VAL A 73 3.06 3.60 -3.44
CA VAL A 73 2.60 2.50 -4.29
C VAL A 73 1.59 1.65 -3.50
N SER A 74 0.36 1.56 -3.98
CA SER A 74 -0.75 0.94 -3.24
C SER A 74 -1.68 0.13 -4.13
N SER A 75 -2.14 -1.03 -3.67
CA SER A 75 -3.24 -1.76 -4.31
C SER A 75 -4.62 -1.19 -3.95
N GLY A 76 -4.65 -0.12 -3.13
CA GLY A 76 -5.85 0.63 -2.79
C GLY A 76 -6.27 1.61 -3.88
N LEU A 77 -7.03 2.63 -3.50
CA LEU A 77 -7.76 3.50 -4.44
C LEU A 77 -7.21 4.94 -4.42
N ARG A 78 -6.82 5.49 -5.57
CA ARG A 78 -6.22 6.82 -5.72
C ARG A 78 -7.14 7.93 -5.21
N GLN A 79 -8.43 7.88 -5.55
CA GLN A 79 -9.47 8.85 -5.18
C GLN A 79 -9.69 8.94 -3.66
N ILE A 80 -9.18 7.96 -2.92
CA ILE A 80 -9.22 7.83 -1.48
C ILE A 80 -7.88 8.23 -0.86
N ILE A 81 -6.76 7.71 -1.39
CA ILE A 81 -5.42 7.94 -0.87
C ILE A 81 -5.02 9.41 -1.03
N GLY A 82 -5.28 10.02 -2.19
CA GLY A 82 -4.90 11.41 -2.48
C GLY A 82 -5.42 12.38 -1.41
N PRO A 83 -6.74 12.47 -1.17
CA PRO A 83 -7.29 13.35 -0.13
C PRO A 83 -6.79 13.04 1.29
N ALA A 84 -6.42 11.80 1.59
CA ALA A 84 -5.84 11.46 2.90
C ALA A 84 -4.42 12.03 3.05
N LEU A 85 -3.60 11.96 1.99
CA LEU A 85 -2.26 12.55 1.96
C LEU A 85 -2.30 14.08 1.97
N GLU A 86 -3.21 14.68 1.20
CA GLU A 86 -3.42 16.13 1.17
C GLU A 86 -3.73 16.69 2.58
N ARG A 87 -4.67 16.06 3.30
CA ARG A 87 -4.98 16.45 4.70
C ARG A 87 -3.79 16.28 5.64
N ALA A 88 -2.92 15.32 5.38
CA ALA A 88 -1.69 15.09 6.14
C ALA A 88 -0.54 16.03 5.73
N SER A 89 -0.78 16.99 4.81
CA SER A 89 0.25 17.85 4.23
C SER A 89 1.40 17.06 3.59
N VAL A 90 1.07 15.97 2.89
CA VAL A 90 2.02 15.13 2.15
C VAL A 90 1.73 15.25 0.66
N ASP A 91 2.73 15.72 -0.08
CA ASP A 91 2.70 15.81 -1.54
C ASP A 91 3.77 14.89 -2.13
N VAL A 92 3.34 13.71 -2.60
CA VAL A 92 4.18 12.69 -3.23
C VAL A 92 3.39 12.00 -4.35
N PRO A 93 4.06 11.50 -5.40
CA PRO A 93 3.41 10.69 -6.42
C PRO A 93 2.68 9.48 -5.83
N VAL A 94 1.43 9.26 -6.24
CA VAL A 94 0.62 8.11 -5.86
C VAL A 94 0.38 7.23 -7.08
N PHE A 95 0.74 5.95 -6.94
CA PHE A 95 0.48 4.88 -7.90
C PHE A 95 -0.48 3.90 -7.24
N ALA A 96 -1.74 3.94 -7.68
CA ALA A 96 -2.81 3.14 -7.11
C ALA A 96 -3.90 2.88 -8.14
N ASN A 97 -4.76 1.93 -7.85
CA ASN A 97 -5.96 1.66 -8.64
C ASN A 97 -6.93 2.83 -8.56
N ASP A 98 -7.83 2.92 -9.52
CA ASP A 98 -8.90 3.92 -9.54
C ASP A 98 -10.24 3.29 -9.15
N VAL A 99 -11.18 4.15 -8.72
CA VAL A 99 -12.54 3.74 -8.38
C VAL A 99 -13.57 4.71 -8.95
N VAL A 100 -14.65 4.14 -9.48
CA VAL A 100 -15.92 4.83 -9.73
C VAL A 100 -16.86 4.52 -8.58
N PHE A 101 -17.30 5.58 -7.90
CA PHE A 101 -18.29 5.51 -6.82
C PHE A 101 -19.69 5.42 -7.44
N ASP A 102 -20.39 4.34 -7.16
CA ASP A 102 -21.69 4.01 -7.75
C ASP A 102 -22.60 3.47 -6.64
N ALA A 103 -23.89 3.79 -6.70
CA ALA A 103 -24.87 3.41 -5.68
C ALA A 103 -25.11 1.89 -5.65
N ASP A 104 -24.88 1.20 -6.76
CA ASP A 104 -25.04 -0.25 -6.88
C ASP A 104 -23.79 -1.04 -6.46
N GLY A 105 -22.68 -0.35 -6.22
CA GLY A 105 -21.39 -0.96 -5.84
C GLY A 105 -20.21 -0.28 -6.53
N TRP A 106 -19.10 -0.12 -5.82
CA TRP A 106 -17.90 0.49 -6.41
C TRP A 106 -17.32 -0.36 -7.55
N LYS A 107 -16.85 0.32 -8.59
CA LYS A 107 -16.19 -0.30 -9.75
C LYS A 107 -14.74 0.15 -9.81
N LEU A 108 -13.79 -0.79 -9.81
CA LEU A 108 -12.37 -0.47 -9.84
C LEU A 108 -11.86 -0.45 -11.28
N THR A 109 -10.86 0.38 -11.51
CA THR A 109 -9.97 0.30 -12.67
C THR A 109 -8.56 0.01 -12.16
N PHE A 110 -8.00 -1.13 -12.55
CA PHE A 110 -6.68 -1.56 -12.08
C PHE A 110 -5.56 -0.86 -12.83
N LEU A 111 -4.43 -0.68 -12.14
CA LEU A 111 -3.27 0.04 -12.67
C LEU A 111 -2.55 -0.76 -13.77
N ASP A 112 -2.55 -2.08 -13.65
CA ASP A 112 -1.96 -3.01 -14.61
C ASP A 112 -2.76 -4.32 -14.67
N ASP A 113 -2.26 -5.33 -15.41
CA ASP A 113 -2.88 -6.65 -15.60
C ASP A 113 -2.36 -7.75 -14.64
N SER A 114 -1.62 -7.39 -13.60
CA SER A 114 -1.12 -8.35 -12.61
C SER A 114 -2.26 -8.97 -11.78
N ALA A 115 -2.02 -10.18 -11.24
CA ALA A 115 -2.94 -10.83 -10.31
C ALA A 115 -3.23 -9.98 -9.05
N ASN A 116 -2.33 -9.06 -8.71
CA ASN A 116 -2.52 -8.14 -7.59
C ASN A 116 -3.31 -6.87 -7.95
N GLY A 117 -3.62 -6.68 -9.24
CA GLY A 117 -4.20 -5.44 -9.77
C GLY A 117 -3.21 -4.27 -9.81
N HIS A 118 -2.02 -4.45 -9.23
CA HIS A 118 -0.90 -3.53 -9.21
C HIS A 118 0.37 -4.31 -8.85
N ASP A 119 1.29 -4.46 -9.80
CA ASP A 119 2.65 -4.93 -9.59
C ASP A 119 3.50 -3.81 -8.99
N LYS A 120 3.45 -3.69 -7.66
CA LYS A 120 4.25 -2.71 -6.93
C LYS A 120 5.76 -2.92 -7.13
N ALA A 121 6.19 -4.14 -7.44
CA ALA A 121 7.61 -4.45 -7.64
C ALA A 121 8.14 -3.87 -8.96
N ALA A 122 7.27 -3.64 -9.95
CA ALA A 122 7.65 -2.95 -11.20
C ALA A 122 8.32 -1.61 -10.91
N ARG A 123 7.74 -0.80 -10.00
CA ARG A 123 8.29 0.52 -9.68
C ARG A 123 9.66 0.45 -9.00
N VAL A 124 9.87 -0.57 -8.17
CA VAL A 124 11.16 -0.84 -7.51
C VAL A 124 12.20 -1.23 -8.55
N ARG A 125 11.85 -2.12 -9.49
CA ARG A 125 12.73 -2.51 -10.60
C ARG A 125 13.08 -1.32 -11.48
N ASP A 126 12.11 -0.49 -11.86
CA ASP A 126 12.36 0.72 -12.66
C ASP A 126 13.35 1.68 -11.98
N ALA A 127 13.23 1.88 -10.66
CA ALA A 127 14.15 2.72 -9.90
C ALA A 127 15.56 2.12 -9.85
N ARG A 128 15.66 0.80 -9.67
CA ARG A 128 16.93 0.07 -9.68
C ARG A 128 17.61 0.11 -11.05
N ASP A 129 16.85 -0.06 -12.12
CA ASP A 129 17.34 -0.01 -13.51
C ASP A 129 17.80 1.41 -13.88
N ALA A 130 17.24 2.43 -13.24
CA ALA A 130 17.72 3.81 -13.29
C ALA A 130 18.99 4.07 -12.43
N GLY A 131 19.57 3.03 -11.80
CA GLY A 131 20.78 3.12 -10.99
C GLY A 131 20.57 3.70 -9.59
N LEU A 132 19.32 3.74 -9.10
CA LEU A 132 19.00 4.23 -7.76
C LEU A 132 19.07 3.08 -6.74
N GLN A 133 19.55 3.39 -5.53
CA GLN A 133 19.32 2.52 -4.38
C GLN A 133 17.85 2.58 -3.99
N THR A 134 17.25 1.42 -3.74
CA THR A 134 15.82 1.29 -3.48
C THR A 134 15.55 0.95 -2.02
N VAL A 135 14.60 1.68 -1.43
CA VAL A 135 14.07 1.42 -0.09
C VAL A 135 12.58 1.13 -0.21
N TYR A 136 12.12 -0.04 0.25
CA TYR A 136 10.71 -0.38 0.29
C TYR A 136 10.21 -0.45 1.74
N ILE A 137 9.09 0.21 2.01
CA ILE A 137 8.47 0.31 3.33
C ILE A 137 7.03 -0.19 3.20
N GLY A 138 6.70 -1.30 3.86
CA GLY A 138 5.39 -1.94 3.70
C GLY A 138 4.94 -2.74 4.91
N ASP A 139 3.76 -3.37 4.80
CA ASP A 139 3.17 -4.17 5.87
C ASP A 139 2.40 -5.41 5.40
N GLY A 140 1.90 -5.38 4.15
CA GLY A 140 0.86 -6.29 3.68
C GLY A 140 1.36 -7.41 2.76
N ILE A 141 0.43 -8.31 2.42
CA ILE A 141 0.71 -9.44 1.51
C ILE A 141 1.05 -8.94 0.09
N SER A 142 0.38 -7.88 -0.36
CA SER A 142 0.64 -7.25 -1.67
C SER A 142 2.05 -6.66 -1.82
N ASP A 143 2.82 -6.59 -0.73
CA ASP A 143 4.13 -5.96 -0.69
C ASP A 143 5.29 -6.94 -0.87
N PHE A 144 5.02 -8.25 -0.87
CA PHE A 144 6.08 -9.27 -0.82
C PHE A 144 7.07 -9.14 -1.97
N ASP A 145 6.59 -9.14 -3.21
CA ASP A 145 7.45 -9.04 -4.39
C ASP A 145 8.22 -7.72 -4.45
N ALA A 146 7.60 -6.62 -4.03
CA ALA A 146 8.22 -5.30 -4.04
C ALA A 146 9.30 -5.18 -2.96
N ALA A 147 9.06 -5.76 -1.79
CA ALA A 147 10.08 -5.88 -0.76
C ALA A 147 11.24 -6.76 -1.23
N LEU A 148 10.98 -7.91 -1.86
CA LEU A 148 12.05 -8.77 -2.39
C LEU A 148 12.94 -8.04 -3.40
N ALA A 149 12.32 -7.23 -4.28
CA ALA A 149 13.02 -6.46 -5.32
C ALA A 149 13.87 -5.29 -4.79
N ALA A 150 13.62 -4.81 -3.56
CA ALA A 150 14.28 -3.62 -3.02
C ALA A 150 15.65 -3.91 -2.40
N ASP A 151 16.56 -2.94 -2.34
CA ASP A 151 17.86 -3.13 -1.68
C ASP A 151 17.71 -3.12 -0.15
N VAL A 152 16.94 -2.16 0.37
CA VAL A 152 16.64 -1.99 1.80
C VAL A 152 15.15 -2.16 2.05
N ARG A 153 14.79 -2.86 3.12
CA ARG A 153 13.41 -3.28 3.40
C ARG A 153 13.01 -2.91 4.83
N PHE A 154 11.93 -2.15 4.98
CA PHE A 154 11.28 -1.91 6.25
C PHE A 154 9.92 -2.58 6.28
N ALA A 155 9.66 -3.39 7.30
CA ALA A 155 8.40 -4.10 7.47
C ALA A 155 7.71 -3.64 8.75
N LYS A 156 6.42 -3.26 8.67
CA LYS A 156 5.69 -2.82 9.86
C LYS A 156 5.62 -3.96 10.88
N ALA A 157 6.00 -3.68 12.12
CA ALA A 157 6.10 -4.67 13.19
C ALA A 157 4.76 -5.38 13.43
N GLY A 158 4.78 -6.70 13.56
CA GLY A 158 3.61 -7.54 13.78
C GLY A 158 2.75 -7.79 12.54
N ARG A 159 3.19 -7.40 11.34
CA ARG A 159 2.39 -7.46 10.10
C ARG A 159 2.86 -8.56 9.16
N ALA A 160 2.14 -8.73 8.06
CA ALA A 160 2.31 -9.87 7.16
C ALA A 160 3.69 -9.86 6.49
N LEU A 161 4.16 -8.69 6.05
CA LEU A 161 5.47 -8.54 5.42
C LEU A 161 6.63 -8.92 6.34
N GLU A 162 6.56 -8.54 7.62
CA GLU A 162 7.60 -8.89 8.60
C GLU A 162 7.69 -10.42 8.79
N ARG A 163 6.55 -11.09 8.94
CA ARG A 163 6.49 -12.56 9.03
C ARG A 163 7.05 -13.22 7.76
N TYR A 164 6.60 -12.76 6.60
CA TYR A 164 7.06 -13.27 5.32
C TYR A 164 8.58 -13.16 5.16
N CYS A 165 9.17 -11.99 5.43
CA CYS A 165 10.61 -11.80 5.33
C CYS A 165 11.38 -12.72 6.29
N ARG A 166 10.88 -12.91 7.53
CA ARG A 166 11.50 -13.84 8.48
C ARG A 166 11.45 -15.29 7.98
N ASP A 167 10.28 -15.74 7.51
CA ASP A 167 10.08 -17.10 7.02
C ASP A 167 10.93 -17.40 5.78
N GLN A 168 11.19 -16.39 4.93
CA GLN A 168 12.03 -16.50 3.74
C GLN A 168 13.52 -16.24 3.99
N GLY A 169 13.94 -15.91 5.22
CA GLY A 169 15.34 -15.55 5.51
C GLY A 169 15.79 -14.25 4.83
N VAL A 170 14.86 -13.35 4.52
CA VAL A 170 15.14 -12.07 3.87
C VAL A 170 15.42 -11.00 4.92
N ALA A 171 16.57 -10.34 4.82
CA ALA A 171 16.94 -9.25 5.72
C ALA A 171 15.95 -8.08 5.61
N MET A 172 15.40 -7.66 6.74
CA MET A 172 14.52 -6.50 6.87
C MET A 172 14.74 -5.81 8.23
N THR A 173 14.28 -4.58 8.34
CA THR A 173 14.20 -3.84 9.61
C THR A 173 12.73 -3.67 10.01
N PRO A 174 12.29 -4.19 11.16
CA PRO A 174 10.94 -3.94 11.64
C PRO A 174 10.80 -2.49 12.13
N PHE A 175 9.64 -1.87 11.90
CA PHE A 175 9.36 -0.52 12.40
C PHE A 175 7.93 -0.40 12.95
N ALA A 176 7.74 0.41 13.99
CA ALA A 176 6.40 0.72 14.51
C ALA A 176 5.86 2.04 13.96
N THR A 177 6.71 3.02 13.65
CA THR A 177 6.33 4.33 13.07
C THR A 177 7.40 4.82 12.08
N PHE A 178 7.04 5.76 11.20
CA PHE A 178 8.03 6.37 10.29
C PHE A 178 9.07 7.26 11.02
N ALA A 179 8.91 7.49 12.33
CA ALA A 179 9.93 8.15 13.14
C ALA A 179 11.18 7.27 13.36
N GLU A 180 11.06 5.95 13.24
CA GLU A 180 12.15 4.97 13.41
C GLU A 180 12.92 4.71 12.11
N ILE A 181 12.46 5.27 10.99
CA ILE A 181 13.07 5.07 9.67
C ILE A 181 13.99 6.24 9.36
N ASP A 182 15.27 5.92 9.28
CA ASP A 182 16.32 6.81 8.80
C ASP A 182 16.68 6.49 7.36
N VAL A 183 16.57 7.49 6.50
CA VAL A 183 16.97 7.40 5.09
C VAL A 183 18.34 8.04 4.97
N VAL A 184 19.39 7.27 5.24
CA VAL A 184 20.77 7.72 5.07
C VAL A 184 21.22 7.29 3.68
N PRO A 185 21.78 8.19 2.85
CA PRO A 185 22.41 7.80 1.59
C PRO A 185 23.48 6.74 1.87
N ALA A 186 23.59 5.70 1.04
CA ALA A 186 24.74 4.81 1.11
C ALA A 186 26.03 5.64 0.98
N GLU A 187 26.96 5.45 1.92
CA GLU A 187 28.32 5.94 1.77
C GLU A 187 28.90 5.33 0.49
N ARG A 188 29.32 6.19 -0.44
CA ARG A 188 29.92 5.79 -1.72
C ARG A 188 31.38 5.42 -1.56
#